data_AF-A0A8T5FDA7-F1
#
_entry.id   AF-A0A8T5FDA7-F1
#
_cell.length_a   1.000
_cell.length_b   1.000
_cell.length_c   1.000
_cell.angle_alpha   90.00
_cell.angle_beta   90.00
_cell.angle_gamma   90.00
#
_symmetry.space_group_name_H-M   'P 1'
#
loop_
_entity.id
_entity.type
_entity.pdbx_description
1 polymer ?
#
loop_
_entity_poly.entity_id
_entity_poly.type
_entity_poly.pdbx_seq_one_letter_code
_entity_poly.pdbx_strand_id
1 'polypeptide(L)'
;MISYTCHSTNYCKNMGRAYYSKELQEFLTDDNDGILGELANNHQFALEEQQRNAWMQQIDILKNELRGLDSAHIMFEYSIPRMGKR
;
A
#
# COMPACT_ATOMS: atom_id res chain seq x y z
N MET A 1 28.38 -1.60 -20.47
CA MET A 1 28.78 -2.35 -19.27
C MET A 1 29.41 -1.36 -18.30
N ILE A 2 28.62 -0.79 -17.39
CA ILE A 2 29.12 0.01 -16.27
C ILE A 2 28.41 -0.52 -15.04
N SER A 3 29.12 -1.37 -14.32
CA SER A 3 28.70 -1.93 -13.05
C SER A 3 28.82 -0.84 -11.98
N TYR A 4 27.70 -0.42 -11.40
CA TYR A 4 27.72 0.35 -10.18
C TYR A 4 27.56 -0.60 -8.99
N THR A 5 28.68 -0.98 -8.38
CA THR A 5 28.70 -1.48 -7.00
C THR A 5 28.44 -0.31 -6.07
N CYS A 6 27.18 -0.12 -5.68
CA CYS A 6 26.80 0.87 -4.67
C CYS A 6 27.16 0.33 -3.27
N HIS A 7 28.26 0.84 -2.71
CA HIS A 7 28.68 0.61 -1.33
C HIS A 7 28.03 1.66 -0.43
N SER A 8 26.74 1.49 -0.14
CA SER A 8 26.06 2.21 0.95
C SER A 8 24.89 1.37 1.45
N THR A 9 25.15 0.61 2.52
CA THR A 9 24.17 -0.15 3.29
C THR A 9 23.28 0.79 4.14
N ASN A 10 22.55 1.70 3.51
CA ASN A 10 21.55 2.55 4.17
C ASN A 10 20.31 2.86 3.31
N TYR A 11 19.99 1.99 2.34
CA TYR A 11 18.63 1.92 1.81
C TYR A 11 18.00 0.63 2.37
N CYS A 12 17.50 0.75 3.59
CA CYS A 12 16.69 -0.28 4.23
C CYS A 12 15.59 -0.72 3.26
N LYS A 13 15.51 -2.04 3.05
CA LYS A 13 14.32 -2.73 2.54
C LYS A 13 13.10 -2.10 3.18
N ASN A 14 12.38 -1.31 2.41
CA ASN A 14 11.27 -0.54 2.90
C ASN A 14 9.96 -1.29 2.65
N MET A 15 9.90 -2.54 3.11
CA MET A 15 8.73 -3.41 3.03
C MET A 15 7.71 -3.12 4.16
N GLY A 16 7.81 -1.98 4.84
CA GLY A 16 6.98 -1.63 6.01
C GLY A 16 6.49 -0.19 6.03
N ARG A 17 6.38 0.48 4.89
CA ARG A 17 5.81 1.84 4.84
C ARG A 17 4.34 1.89 4.46
N ALA A 18 3.74 0.81 3.96
CA ALA A 18 2.31 0.72 3.67
C ALA A 18 1.65 -0.32 4.56
N TYR A 19 0.36 -0.16 4.84
CA TYR A 19 -0.45 -1.14 5.58
C TYR A 19 -0.96 -2.27 4.69
N TYR A 20 -0.99 -2.06 3.39
CA TYR A 20 -1.28 -3.09 2.41
C TYR A 20 -0.40 -2.79 1.19
N SER A 21 0.28 -3.80 0.65
CA SER A 21 1.16 -3.65 -0.51
C SER A 21 1.17 -4.94 -1.33
N LYS A 22 0.49 -4.95 -2.47
CA LYS A 22 0.42 -6.13 -3.36
C LYS A 22 0.42 -5.75 -4.83
N GLU A 23 0.75 -6.72 -5.68
CA GLU A 23 0.58 -6.57 -7.13
C GLU A 23 -0.91 -6.46 -7.50
N LEU A 24 -1.19 -5.80 -8.62
CA LEU A 24 -2.55 -5.54 -9.08
C LEU A 24 -3.41 -6.80 -9.16
N GLN A 25 -2.86 -7.90 -9.68
CA GLN A 25 -3.61 -9.15 -9.84
C GLN A 25 -4.01 -9.75 -8.49
N GLU A 26 -3.14 -9.66 -7.47
CA GLU A 26 -3.46 -10.07 -6.11
C GLU A 26 -4.53 -9.15 -5.51
N PHE A 27 -4.39 -7.83 -5.67
CA PHE A 27 -5.39 -6.87 -5.20
C PHE A 27 -6.78 -7.08 -5.83
N LEU A 28 -6.85 -7.38 -7.13
CA LEU A 28 -8.11 -7.62 -7.82
C LEU A 28 -8.77 -8.95 -7.41
N THR A 29 -7.99 -9.93 -6.95
CA THR A 29 -8.47 -11.27 -6.56
C THR A 29 -8.76 -11.40 -5.06
N ASP A 30 -8.08 -10.61 -4.22
CA ASP A 30 -8.34 -10.57 -2.79
C ASP A 30 -9.77 -10.13 -2.49
N ASP A 31 -10.33 -10.62 -1.39
CA ASP A 31 -11.63 -10.15 -0.91
C ASP A 31 -11.53 -8.76 -0.26
N ASN A 32 -12.58 -7.95 -0.39
CA ASN A 32 -12.59 -6.59 0.18
C ASN A 32 -12.44 -6.61 1.70
N ASP A 33 -13.11 -7.53 2.40
CA ASP A 33 -13.01 -7.64 3.86
C ASP A 33 -11.63 -8.18 4.26
N GLY A 34 -11.00 -9.00 3.40
CA GLY A 34 -9.61 -9.42 3.56
C GLY A 34 -8.62 -8.25 3.51
N ILE A 35 -8.74 -7.39 2.50
CA ILE A 35 -7.92 -6.17 2.37
C ILE A 35 -8.16 -5.23 3.55
N LEU A 36 -9.43 -5.03 3.93
CA LEU A 36 -9.80 -4.22 5.10
C LEU A 36 -9.22 -4.80 6.39
N GLY A 37 -9.21 -6.12 6.55
CA GLY A 37 -8.61 -6.81 7.69
C GLY A 37 -7.11 -6.55 7.79
N GLU A 38 -6.39 -6.59 6.68
CA GLU A 38 -4.95 -6.27 6.64
C GLU A 38 -4.68 -4.81 7.03
N LEU A 39 -5.49 -3.88 6.49
CA LEU A 39 -5.44 -2.46 6.85
C LEU A 39 -5.69 -2.24 8.34
N ALA A 40 -6.74 -2.86 8.88
CA ALA A 40 -7.11 -2.76 10.29
C ALA A 40 -6.03 -3.36 11.21
N ASN A 41 -5.44 -4.49 10.84
CA ASN A 41 -4.38 -5.15 11.61
C ASN A 41 -3.09 -4.32 11.66
N ASN A 42 -2.78 -3.59 10.60
CA ASN A 42 -1.60 -2.74 10.52
C ASN A 42 -1.83 -1.32 11.06
N HIS A 43 -3.09 -0.94 11.31
CA HIS A 43 -3.45 0.31 11.95
C HIS A 43 -3.23 0.25 13.47
N GLN A 44 -2.38 1.14 13.99
CA GLN A 44 -1.93 1.10 15.39
C GLN A 44 -2.89 1.74 16.40
N PHE A 45 -3.95 2.38 15.92
CA PHE A 45 -4.91 3.12 16.73
C PHE A 45 -6.31 2.50 16.66
N ALA A 46 -7.24 3.02 17.46
CA ALA A 46 -8.64 2.63 17.36
C ALA A 46 -9.16 2.94 15.95
N LEU A 47 -9.62 1.92 15.24
CA LEU A 47 -10.19 2.09 13.90
C LEU A 47 -11.56 2.76 14.01
N GLU A 48 -11.64 4.02 13.58
CA GLU A 48 -12.87 4.77 13.51
C GLU A 48 -13.78 4.26 12.38
N GLU A 49 -15.11 4.35 12.57
CA GLU A 49 -16.08 3.91 11.57
C GLU A 49 -15.91 4.66 10.23
N GLN A 50 -15.60 5.96 10.28
CA GLN A 50 -15.38 6.79 9.10
C GLN A 50 -14.18 6.31 8.30
N GLN A 51 -13.07 5.95 8.98
CA GLN A 51 -11.87 5.41 8.34
C GLN A 51 -12.16 4.06 7.67
N ARG A 52 -12.84 3.16 8.39
CA ARG A 52 -13.25 1.86 7.85
C ARG A 52 -14.10 2.01 6.60
N ASN A 53 -15.10 2.89 6.64
CA ASN A 53 -16.00 3.15 5.51
C ASN A 53 -15.26 3.81 4.34
N ALA A 54 -14.29 4.69 4.61
CA ALA A 54 -13.46 5.30 3.59
C ALA A 54 -12.59 4.27 2.86
N TRP A 55 -11.94 3.37 3.59
CA TRP A 55 -11.16 2.28 2.99
C TRP A 55 -12.01 1.35 2.14
N MET A 56 -13.18 0.92 2.62
CA MET A 56 -14.09 0.08 1.84
C MET A 56 -14.47 0.73 0.50
N GLN A 57 -14.87 2.00 0.52
CA GLN A 57 -15.20 2.73 -0.70
C GLN A 57 -13.99 2.88 -1.64
N GLN A 58 -12.80 3.15 -1.10
CA GLN A 58 -11.57 3.24 -1.90
C GLN A 58 -11.21 1.90 -2.55
N ILE A 59 -11.34 0.79 -1.83
CA ILE A 59 -11.10 -0.56 -2.37
C ILE A 59 -12.04 -0.83 -3.55
N ASP A 60 -13.33 -0.54 -3.40
CA ASP A 60 -14.33 -0.74 -4.46
C ASP A 60 -14.05 0.11 -5.70
N ILE A 61 -13.77 1.40 -5.50
CA ILE A 61 -13.44 2.32 -6.60
C ILE A 61 -12.19 1.83 -7.32
N LEU A 62 -11.11 1.53 -6.60
CA LEU A 62 -9.85 1.11 -7.22
C LEU A 62 -9.99 -0.22 -7.95
N LYS A 63 -10.73 -1.20 -7.41
CA LYS A 63 -10.99 -2.45 -8.13
C LYS A 63 -11.74 -2.22 -9.42
N ASN A 64 -12.70 -1.30 -9.46
CA ASN A 64 -13.44 -0.99 -10.68
C ASN A 64 -12.59 -0.23 -11.71
N GLU A 65 -11.86 0.80 -11.28
CA GLU A 65 -11.07 1.65 -12.17
C GLU A 65 -9.81 0.96 -12.72
N LEU A 66 -9.25 0.00 -11.98
CA LEU A 66 -8.02 -0.69 -12.37
C LEU A 66 -8.27 -2.00 -13.13
N ARG A 67 -9.53 -2.43 -13.27
CA ARG A 67 -9.91 -3.56 -14.12
C ARG A 67 -9.59 -3.22 -15.58
N GLY A 68 -8.53 -3.82 -16.10
CA GLY A 68 -8.08 -3.63 -17.49
C GLY A 68 -6.66 -3.10 -17.61
N LEU A 69 -5.97 -2.82 -16.50
CA LEU A 69 -4.53 -2.61 -16.50
C LEU A 69 -3.80 -3.95 -16.43
N ASP A 70 -2.72 -4.08 -17.20
CA ASP A 70 -1.92 -5.31 -17.23
C ASP A 70 -1.04 -5.45 -15.99
N SER A 71 -0.49 -4.34 -15.48
CA SER A 71 0.43 -4.33 -14.34
C SER A 71 0.37 -3.02 -13.55
N ALA A 72 0.25 -3.13 -12.24
CA ALA A 72 0.42 -2.04 -11.29
C ALA A 72 0.75 -2.61 -9.90
N HIS A 73 1.26 -1.76 -9.00
CA HIS A 73 1.48 -2.11 -7.60
C HIS A 73 0.63 -1.21 -6.71
N ILE A 74 -0.16 -1.81 -5.81
CA ILE A 74 -1.15 -1.11 -5.00
C ILE A 74 -0.64 -0.98 -3.57
N MET A 75 -0.67 0.25 -3.05
CA MET A 75 -0.19 0.56 -1.70
C MET A 75 -1.21 1.42 -0.96
N PHE A 76 -1.75 0.92 0.15
CA PHE A 76 -2.60 1.72 1.04
C PHE A 76 -1.83 2.20 2.27
N GLU A 77 -2.20 3.39 2.76
CA GLU A 77 -1.62 4.02 3.96
C GLU A 77 -0.09 4.09 3.90
N TYR A 78 0.44 4.53 2.75
CA TYR A 78 1.88 4.66 2.57
C TYR A 78 2.45 5.87 3.34
N SER A 79 3.30 5.60 4.32
CA SER A 79 4.08 6.59 5.05
C SER A 79 5.10 7.26 4.13
N ILE A 80 4.80 8.49 3.72
CA ILE A 80 5.74 9.35 3.01
C ILE A 80 6.60 10.10 4.04
N PRO A 81 7.92 9.87 4.08
CA PRO A 81 8.80 10.65 4.95
C PRO A 81 8.71 12.13 4.55
N ARG A 82 8.32 12.98 5.51
CA ARG A 82 8.27 14.44 5.31
C ARG A 82 9.69 14.92 5.03
N MET A 83 9.98 15.36 3.81
CA MET A 83 11.26 15.99 3.47
C MET A 83 11.27 17.41 4.06
N GLY A 84 11.85 17.56 5.24
CA GLY A 84 12.07 18.85 5.88
C GLY A 84 13.57 19.15 6.00
N LYS A 85 14.07 20.13 5.26
CA LYS A 85 15.03 21.08 5.83
C LYS A 85 14.19 22.27 6.30
N ARG A 86 14.19 22.53 7.61
CA ARG A 86 13.94 23.87 8.15
C ARG A 86 15.28 24.57 8.25
#